data_AF-A0A6C2UJA5-F1
#
_entry.id   AF-A0A6C2UJA5-F1
#
_cell.length_a   1.000
_cell.length_b   1.000
_cell.length_c   1.000
_cell.angle_alpha   90.00
_cell.angle_beta   90.00
_cell.angle_gamma   90.00
#
_symmetry.space_group_name_H-M   'P 1'
#
loop_
_entity.id
_entity.type
_entity.pdbx_description
1 polymer ?
#
loop_
_entity_poly.entity_id
_entity_poly.type
_entity_poly.pdbx_seq_one_letter_code
_entity_poly.pdbx_strand_id
1 'polypeptide(L)'
;MKSPMLPSDHQAARQRILELGRSGKADALPELTKLLALPSNDLQRLAVSAIGKLAEFGADAEMAVAALAPLAKQARHPQTQQYAIRALVKYGAWGAKHVHDLRDVASNSGNKDYVRAATATAADAIELATQDESIGIKHRCQRCGATLSEEEHVQAQVAFQRNFCARCFDEVFLERRNFETQVEINKTIEARDGTLVQSKGEKCIAERLTTHRLTYRYDSKCRIVSSFQIRPDFYLPELDVYIEYWGLDTPQYKMAMHKKQILYQQEGKKLVSVYPKDLHQLDLHLRTKLRLFGFRS
;
A
#
# COMPACT_ATOMS: atom_id res chain seq x y z
N MET A 1 12.58 -30.17 36.17
CA MET A 1 11.68 -31.11 35.47
C MET A 1 12.53 -32.08 34.65
N LYS A 2 12.40 -33.39 34.90
CA LYS A 2 13.00 -34.41 34.02
C LYS A 2 12.38 -34.25 32.62
N SER A 3 13.22 -34.26 31.58
CA SER A 3 12.77 -34.13 30.19
C SER A 3 11.73 -35.23 29.91
N PRO A 4 10.57 -34.95 29.30
CA PRO A 4 9.51 -35.94 29.06
C PRO A 4 9.87 -36.96 27.95
N MET A 5 11.15 -37.07 27.61
CA MET A 5 11.69 -37.91 26.54
C MET A 5 12.54 -39.01 27.14
N LEU A 6 12.56 -40.19 26.50
CA LEU A 6 13.49 -41.26 26.86
C LEU A 6 14.94 -40.77 26.67
N PRO A 7 15.88 -41.17 27.55
CA PRO A 7 17.28 -40.74 27.44
C PRO A 7 17.93 -41.06 26.08
N SER A 8 17.59 -42.22 25.48
CA SER A 8 18.04 -42.63 24.15
C SER A 8 17.58 -41.66 23.07
N ASP A 9 16.30 -41.27 23.10
CA ASP A 9 15.68 -40.41 22.09
C ASP A 9 16.18 -38.98 22.22
N HIS A 10 16.38 -38.52 23.46
CA HIS A 10 17.01 -37.23 23.74
C HIS A 10 18.44 -37.18 23.19
N GLN A 11 19.24 -38.22 23.46
CA GLN A 11 20.61 -38.31 22.97
C GLN A 11 20.67 -38.39 21.43
N ALA A 12 19.79 -39.18 20.81
CA ALA A 12 19.70 -39.28 19.35
C ALA A 12 19.34 -37.93 18.71
N ALA A 13 18.30 -37.25 19.23
CA ALA A 13 17.90 -35.93 18.76
C ALA A 13 19.03 -34.90 18.93
N ARG A 14 19.74 -34.93 20.06
CA ARG A 14 20.90 -34.06 20.30
C ARG A 14 21.99 -34.26 19.26
N GLN A 15 22.37 -35.51 18.97
CA GLN A 15 23.38 -35.81 17.96
C GLN A 15 22.93 -35.37 16.57
N ARG A 16 21.66 -35.60 16.22
CA ARG A 16 21.11 -35.20 14.93
C ARG A 16 21.13 -33.68 14.73
N ILE A 17 20.75 -32.89 15.74
CA ILE A 17 20.82 -31.43 15.68
C ILE A 17 22.26 -30.95 15.43
N LEU A 18 23.23 -31.54 16.14
CA LEU A 18 24.64 -31.19 16.00
C LEU A 18 25.19 -31.53 14.61
N GLU A 19 24.80 -32.68 14.06
CA GLU A 19 25.15 -33.10 12.70
C GLU A 19 24.60 -32.12 11.67
N LEU A 20 23.30 -31.85 11.71
CA LEU A 20 22.63 -30.92 10.80
C LEU A 20 23.23 -29.51 10.86
N GLY A 21 23.46 -28.98 12.06
CA GLY A 21 24.06 -27.65 12.22
C GLY A 21 25.53 -27.55 11.81
N ARG A 22 26.27 -28.67 11.80
CA ARG A 22 27.66 -28.73 11.30
C ARG A 22 27.74 -28.95 9.79
N SER A 23 26.70 -29.51 9.20
CA SER A 23 26.67 -29.81 7.76
C SER A 23 26.74 -28.55 6.90
N GLY A 24 26.28 -27.40 7.41
CA GLY A 24 26.20 -26.14 6.66
C GLY A 24 25.24 -26.19 5.46
N LYS A 25 24.36 -27.20 5.39
CA LYS A 25 23.42 -27.34 4.28
C LYS A 25 22.11 -26.63 4.61
N ALA A 26 21.68 -25.72 3.73
CA ALA A 26 20.42 -25.00 3.87
C ALA A 26 19.19 -25.91 3.93
N ASP A 27 19.23 -27.06 3.25
CA ASP A 27 18.16 -28.07 3.22
C ASP A 27 17.93 -28.79 4.57
N ALA A 28 18.81 -28.58 5.56
CA ALA A 28 18.64 -29.08 6.92
C ALA A 28 17.59 -28.30 7.73
N LEU A 29 17.20 -27.10 7.28
CA LEU A 29 16.29 -26.20 8.01
C LEU A 29 14.92 -26.83 8.35
N PRO A 30 14.22 -27.54 7.45
CA PRO A 30 12.94 -28.16 7.77
C PRO A 30 13.06 -29.23 8.87
N GLU A 31 14.16 -30.00 8.87
CA GLU A 31 14.40 -31.02 9.90
C GLU A 31 14.75 -30.38 11.25
N LEU A 32 15.60 -29.34 11.26
CA LEU A 32 15.90 -28.58 12.47
C LEU A 32 14.66 -27.93 13.08
N THR A 33 13.73 -27.42 12.26
CA THR A 33 12.45 -26.86 12.72
C THR A 33 11.57 -27.93 13.37
N LYS A 34 11.56 -29.17 12.86
CA LYS A 34 10.87 -30.30 13.51
C LYS A 34 11.50 -30.63 14.87
N LEU A 35 12.83 -30.67 14.94
CA LEU A 35 13.57 -30.95 16.18
C LEU A 35 13.42 -29.83 17.21
N LEU A 36 13.21 -28.59 16.77
CA LEU A 36 12.92 -27.43 17.62
C LEU A 36 11.60 -27.56 18.38
N ALA A 37 10.62 -28.30 17.84
CA ALA A 37 9.34 -28.54 18.49
C ALA A 37 9.42 -29.50 19.69
N LEU A 38 10.55 -30.18 19.90
CA LEU A 38 10.73 -31.11 20.99
C LEU A 38 10.70 -30.41 22.37
N PRO A 39 10.11 -31.03 23.41
CA PRO A 39 9.89 -30.44 24.72
C PRO A 39 11.14 -30.44 25.62
N SER A 40 12.31 -30.09 25.08
CA SER A 40 13.58 -30.05 25.82
C SER A 40 14.32 -28.74 25.58
N ASN A 41 14.53 -27.96 26.66
CA ASN A 41 15.21 -26.66 26.57
C ASN A 41 16.62 -26.75 25.96
N ASP A 42 17.35 -27.84 26.24
CA ASP A 42 18.69 -28.07 25.69
C ASP A 42 18.63 -28.35 24.17
N LEU A 43 17.72 -29.21 23.73
CA LEU A 43 17.52 -29.49 22.30
C LEU A 43 17.04 -28.24 21.57
N GLN A 44 16.10 -27.49 22.15
CA GLN A 44 15.62 -26.24 21.58
C GLN A 44 16.74 -25.22 21.41
N ARG A 45 17.57 -25.01 22.43
CA ARG A 45 18.72 -24.10 22.36
C ARG A 45 19.73 -24.53 21.28
N LEU A 46 20.01 -25.83 21.17
CA LEU A 46 20.90 -26.36 20.13
C LEU A 46 20.30 -26.19 18.73
N ALA A 47 19.02 -26.48 18.56
CA ALA A 47 18.31 -26.34 17.28
C ALA A 47 18.26 -24.87 16.84
N VAL A 48 17.92 -23.96 17.76
CA VAL A 48 17.97 -22.50 17.51
C VAL A 48 19.36 -22.07 17.05
N SER A 49 20.42 -22.52 17.73
CA SER A 49 21.78 -22.17 17.35
C SER A 49 22.17 -22.75 15.99
N ALA A 50 21.70 -23.95 15.64
CA ALA A 50 21.93 -24.56 14.35
C ALA A 50 21.20 -23.79 13.24
N ILE A 51 19.93 -23.45 13.43
CA ILE A 51 19.14 -22.63 12.51
C ILE A 51 19.85 -21.30 12.26
N GLY A 52 20.24 -20.57 13.32
CA GLY A 52 20.96 -19.31 13.17
C GLY A 52 22.27 -19.43 12.36
N LYS A 53 23.01 -20.54 12.48
CA LYS A 53 24.22 -20.76 11.64
C LYS A 53 23.87 -20.91 10.16
N LEU A 54 22.73 -21.51 9.83
CA LEU A 54 22.31 -21.74 8.45
C LEU A 54 22.00 -20.44 7.69
N ALA A 55 21.84 -19.29 8.37
CA ALA A 55 21.73 -17.99 7.72
C ALA A 55 22.91 -17.70 6.78
N GLU A 56 24.13 -18.05 7.20
CA GLU A 56 25.36 -17.86 6.41
C GLU A 56 25.44 -18.78 5.18
N PHE A 57 24.55 -19.79 5.10
CA PHE A 57 24.51 -20.79 4.04
C PHE A 57 23.27 -20.66 3.16
N GLY A 58 22.55 -19.53 3.23
CA GLY A 58 21.41 -19.25 2.36
C GLY A 58 20.16 -20.08 2.68
N ALA A 59 19.96 -20.48 3.93
CA ALA A 59 18.70 -21.11 4.34
C ALA A 59 17.52 -20.14 4.21
N ASP A 60 16.34 -20.71 3.92
CA ASP A 60 15.08 -19.97 3.79
C ASP A 60 14.84 -19.08 5.02
N ALA A 61 15.00 -17.77 4.81
CA ALA A 61 14.94 -16.79 5.88
C ALA A 61 13.52 -16.63 6.44
N GLU A 62 12.49 -16.78 5.59
CA GLU A 62 11.10 -16.69 6.02
C GLU A 62 10.76 -17.86 6.96
N MET A 63 11.11 -19.08 6.56
CA MET A 63 10.90 -20.28 7.37
C MET A 63 11.69 -20.22 8.70
N ALA A 64 12.95 -19.79 8.65
CA ALA A 64 13.78 -19.69 9.84
C ALA A 64 13.27 -18.63 10.82
N VAL A 65 12.92 -17.44 10.34
CA VAL A 65 12.33 -16.38 11.18
C VAL A 65 11.00 -16.84 11.79
N ALA A 66 10.15 -17.52 11.02
CA ALA A 66 8.88 -18.06 11.53
C ALA A 66 9.11 -19.08 12.67
N ALA A 67 10.16 -19.90 12.60
CA ALA A 67 10.50 -20.86 13.64
C ALA A 67 11.13 -20.19 14.89
N LEU A 68 11.94 -19.15 14.70
CA LEU A 68 12.69 -18.49 15.77
C LEU A 68 11.88 -17.44 16.55
N ALA A 69 11.02 -16.68 15.86
CA ALA A 69 10.32 -15.55 16.45
C ALA A 69 9.47 -15.89 17.69
N PRO A 70 8.68 -16.99 17.73
CA PRO A 70 7.92 -17.35 18.93
C PRO A 70 8.82 -17.57 20.16
N LEU A 71 10.00 -18.17 19.96
CA LEU A 71 10.96 -18.42 21.03
C LEU A 71 11.68 -17.14 21.47
N ALA A 72 11.98 -16.23 20.55
CA ALA A 72 12.54 -14.92 20.90
C ALA A 72 11.59 -14.11 21.79
N LYS A 73 10.28 -14.21 21.54
CA LYS A 73 9.25 -13.50 22.31
C LYS A 73 8.99 -14.11 23.68
N GLN A 74 8.80 -15.44 23.74
CA GLN A 74 8.19 -16.10 24.91
C GLN A 74 8.76 -17.50 25.22
N ALA A 75 10.03 -17.79 24.89
CA ALA A 75 10.59 -19.10 25.25
C ALA A 75 10.57 -19.34 26.78
N ARG A 76 10.15 -20.55 27.17
CA ARG A 76 10.06 -20.98 28.57
C ARG A 76 11.37 -20.85 29.34
N HIS A 77 12.51 -21.02 28.66
CA HIS A 77 13.83 -20.95 29.25
C HIS A 77 14.56 -19.68 28.78
N PRO A 78 14.97 -18.78 29.68
CA PRO A 78 15.61 -17.50 29.33
C PRO A 78 16.86 -17.63 28.44
N GLN A 79 17.66 -18.68 28.60
CA GLN A 79 18.81 -18.91 27.71
C GLN A 79 18.36 -19.31 26.30
N THR A 80 17.29 -20.10 26.16
CA THR A 80 16.74 -20.46 24.83
C THR A 80 16.19 -19.21 24.15
N GLN A 81 15.54 -18.32 24.90
CA GLN A 81 15.07 -17.03 24.43
C GLN A 81 16.24 -16.18 23.90
N GLN A 82 17.31 -16.03 24.68
CA GLN A 82 18.50 -15.28 24.27
C GLN A 82 19.13 -15.82 22.98
N TYR A 83 19.22 -17.14 22.84
CA TYR A 83 19.76 -17.75 21.62
C TYR A 83 18.83 -17.52 20.42
N ALA A 84 17.51 -17.54 20.64
CA ALA A 84 16.54 -17.29 19.57
C ALA A 84 16.62 -15.85 19.07
N ILE A 85 16.77 -14.89 19.99
CA ILE A 85 17.02 -13.48 19.67
C ILE A 85 18.30 -13.33 18.83
N ARG A 86 19.41 -13.93 19.26
CA ARG A 86 20.69 -13.87 18.53
C ARG A 86 20.62 -14.53 17.15
N ALA A 87 19.88 -15.63 17.04
CA ALA A 87 19.67 -16.30 15.76
C ALA A 87 18.80 -15.44 14.82
N LEU A 88 17.79 -14.74 15.34
CA LEU A 88 16.93 -13.85 14.56
C LEU A 88 17.73 -12.72 13.89
N VAL A 89 18.69 -12.13 14.61
CA VAL A 89 19.57 -11.07 14.08
C VAL A 89 20.33 -11.52 12.83
N LYS A 90 20.71 -12.80 12.75
CA LYS A 90 21.45 -13.33 11.59
C LYS A 90 20.64 -13.34 10.29
N TYR A 91 19.32 -13.22 10.38
CA TYR A 91 18.43 -13.13 9.22
C TYR A 91 18.09 -11.69 8.84
N GLY A 92 18.69 -10.68 9.49
CA GLY A 92 18.61 -9.28 9.08
C GLY A 92 17.19 -8.75 8.94
N ALA A 93 16.89 -8.10 7.81
CA ALA A 93 15.62 -7.44 7.53
C ALA A 93 14.40 -8.38 7.52
N TRP A 94 14.60 -9.69 7.33
CA TRP A 94 13.52 -10.68 7.43
C TRP A 94 12.88 -10.70 8.84
N GLY A 95 13.60 -10.24 9.86
CA GLY A 95 13.09 -10.05 11.22
C GLY A 95 12.26 -8.78 11.44
N ALA A 96 12.14 -7.87 10.45
CA ALA A 96 11.56 -6.54 10.62
C ALA A 96 10.16 -6.55 11.25
N LYS A 97 9.30 -7.51 10.84
CA LYS A 97 7.94 -7.67 11.37
C LYS A 97 7.85 -8.02 12.86
N HIS A 98 8.99 -8.35 13.49
CA HIS A 98 9.06 -8.72 14.91
C HIS A 98 9.76 -7.67 15.78
N VAL A 99 10.25 -6.57 15.22
CA VAL A 99 10.95 -5.52 15.96
C VAL A 99 10.12 -4.97 17.11
N HIS A 100 8.83 -4.68 16.89
CA HIS A 100 7.93 -4.21 17.95
C HIS A 100 7.85 -5.20 19.11
N ASP A 101 7.63 -6.49 18.81
CA ASP A 101 7.56 -7.53 19.84
C ASP A 101 8.89 -7.64 20.63
N LEU A 102 10.03 -7.44 19.97
CA LEU A 102 11.33 -7.41 20.62
C LEU A 102 11.46 -6.19 21.56
N ARG A 103 10.98 -5.00 21.15
CA ARG A 103 10.96 -3.82 22.02
C ARG A 103 10.09 -4.02 23.26
N ASP A 104 8.96 -4.71 23.13
CA ASP A 104 8.10 -5.07 24.26
C ASP A 104 8.83 -5.98 25.26
N VAL A 105 9.53 -7.00 24.74
CA VAL A 105 10.34 -7.91 25.56
C VAL A 105 11.49 -7.18 26.26
N ALA A 106 12.14 -6.21 25.60
CA ALA A 106 13.21 -5.40 26.19
C ALA A 106 12.70 -4.48 27.31
N SER A 107 11.48 -3.96 27.17
CA SER A 107 10.86 -3.04 28.12
C SER A 107 10.23 -3.76 29.32
N ASN A 108 9.92 -5.04 29.20
CA ASN A 108 9.32 -5.83 30.27
C ASN A 108 10.31 -6.14 31.41
N SER A 109 10.10 -5.52 32.58
CA SER A 109 10.92 -5.69 33.78
C SER A 109 10.84 -7.09 34.41
N GLY A 110 9.88 -7.92 34.01
CA GLY A 110 9.79 -9.34 34.41
C GLY A 110 10.83 -10.23 33.70
N ASN A 111 11.44 -9.77 32.60
CA ASN A 111 12.48 -10.50 31.89
C ASN A 111 13.85 -10.32 32.53
N LYS A 112 14.72 -11.32 32.38
CA LYS A 112 16.12 -11.23 32.85
C LYS A 112 16.87 -10.11 32.13
N ASP A 113 17.74 -9.38 32.83
CA ASP A 113 18.46 -8.23 32.28
C ASP A 113 19.25 -8.56 31.01
N TYR A 114 19.90 -9.74 30.96
CA TYR A 114 20.63 -10.17 29.77
C TYR A 114 19.72 -10.49 28.58
N VAL A 115 18.46 -10.88 28.82
CA VAL A 115 17.46 -11.07 27.76
C VAL A 115 16.99 -9.71 27.28
N ARG A 116 16.67 -8.79 28.19
CA ARG A 116 16.26 -7.42 27.86
C ARG A 116 17.32 -6.70 27.02
N ALA A 117 18.58 -6.73 27.45
CA ALA A 117 19.71 -6.15 26.74
C ALA A 117 19.92 -6.79 25.37
N ALA A 118 19.94 -8.13 25.30
CA ALA A 118 20.08 -8.84 24.01
C ALA A 118 18.95 -8.50 23.04
N THR A 119 17.74 -8.29 23.55
CA THR A 119 16.57 -7.98 22.74
C THR A 119 16.60 -6.56 22.20
N ALA A 120 17.00 -5.58 23.03
CA ALA A 120 17.19 -4.21 22.59
C ALA A 120 18.22 -4.11 21.45
N THR A 121 19.39 -4.72 21.64
CA THR A 121 20.44 -4.77 20.60
C THR A 121 19.97 -5.48 19.34
N ALA A 122 19.17 -6.54 19.46
CA ALA A 122 18.65 -7.25 18.31
C ALA A 122 17.65 -6.41 17.51
N ALA A 123 16.78 -5.65 18.20
CA ALA A 123 15.85 -4.73 17.54
C ALA A 123 16.61 -3.65 16.76
N ASP A 124 17.63 -3.01 17.38
CA ASP A 124 18.47 -2.01 16.71
C ASP A 124 19.17 -2.60 15.47
N ALA A 125 19.73 -3.80 15.58
CA ALA A 125 20.44 -4.46 14.47
C ALA A 125 19.52 -4.83 13.29
N ILE A 126 18.29 -5.26 13.57
CA ILE A 126 17.31 -5.60 12.53
C ILE A 126 16.78 -4.33 11.85
N GLU A 127 16.54 -3.26 12.61
CA GLU A 127 16.15 -1.95 12.06
C GLU A 127 17.23 -1.42 11.12
N LEU A 128 18.50 -1.47 11.53
CA LEU A 128 19.63 -1.06 10.70
C LEU A 128 19.74 -1.91 9.42
N ALA A 129 19.64 -3.23 9.52
CA ALA A 129 19.68 -4.11 8.35
C ALA A 129 18.50 -3.84 7.38
N THR A 130 17.33 -3.47 7.91
CA THR A 130 16.16 -3.09 7.10
C THR A 130 16.39 -1.77 6.37
N GLN A 131 17.03 -0.80 7.04
CA GLN A 131 17.42 0.47 6.42
C GLN A 131 18.46 0.26 5.32
N ASP A 132 19.50 -0.54 5.58
CA ASP A 132 20.53 -0.88 4.59
C ASP A 132 19.95 -1.57 3.34
N GLU A 133 19.01 -2.50 3.51
CA GLU A 133 18.29 -3.11 2.38
C GLU A 133 17.45 -2.08 1.61
N SER A 134 16.79 -1.15 2.31
CA SER A 134 16.00 -0.09 1.66
C SER A 134 16.86 0.90 0.88
N ILE A 135 18.05 1.24 1.39
CA ILE A 135 19.06 2.06 0.69
C ILE A 135 19.61 1.31 -0.54
N GLY A 136 19.69 -0.02 -0.46
CA GLY A 136 20.03 -0.90 -1.58
C GLY A 136 18.98 -0.92 -2.70
N ILE A 137 17.71 -0.62 -2.40
CA ILE A 137 16.63 -0.50 -3.40
C ILE A 137 16.73 0.85 -4.11
N LYS A 138 17.40 0.87 -5.25
CA LYS A 138 17.45 2.05 -6.13
C LYS A 138 16.08 2.30 -6.77
N HIS A 139 15.29 3.17 -6.16
CA HIS A 139 14.04 3.65 -6.76
C HIS A 139 14.33 4.52 -7.99
N ARG A 140 13.51 4.36 -9.03
CA ARG A 140 13.66 5.09 -10.31
C ARG A 140 12.46 5.98 -10.59
N CYS A 141 12.75 7.15 -11.16
CA CYS A 141 11.75 8.05 -11.72
C CYS A 141 10.98 7.34 -12.83
N GLN A 142 9.65 7.29 -12.73
CA GLN A 142 8.80 6.63 -13.72
C GLN A 142 8.67 7.42 -15.05
N ARG A 143 9.07 8.70 -15.08
CA ARG A 143 9.04 9.52 -16.30
C ARG A 143 10.37 9.47 -17.06
N CYS A 144 11.49 9.67 -16.36
CA CYS A 144 12.81 9.80 -16.99
C CYS A 144 13.81 8.69 -16.65
N GLY A 145 13.46 7.77 -15.75
CA GLY A 145 14.32 6.64 -15.37
C GLY A 145 15.50 6.97 -14.45
N ALA A 146 15.67 8.23 -14.04
CA ALA A 146 16.71 8.67 -13.12
C ALA A 146 16.57 7.98 -11.75
N THR A 147 17.70 7.70 -11.09
CA THR A 147 17.71 7.22 -9.71
C THR A 147 17.18 8.32 -8.79
N LEU A 148 16.25 7.98 -7.92
CA LEU A 148 15.71 8.90 -6.92
C LEU A 148 16.61 8.93 -5.68
N SER A 149 16.71 10.09 -5.05
CA SER A 149 17.19 10.16 -3.66
C SER A 149 16.14 9.59 -2.70
N GLU A 150 16.56 9.27 -1.48
CA GLU A 150 15.65 8.84 -0.41
C GLU A 150 14.61 9.92 -0.11
N GLU A 151 15.02 11.19 -0.08
CA GLU A 151 14.15 12.35 0.10
C GLU A 151 13.10 12.46 -1.01
N GLU A 152 13.48 12.31 -2.29
CA GLU A 152 12.56 12.34 -3.43
C GLU A 152 11.57 11.17 -3.39
N HIS A 153 12.03 9.98 -2.98
CA HIS A 153 11.18 8.81 -2.83
C HIS A 153 10.19 8.98 -1.68
N VAL A 154 10.64 9.43 -0.50
CA VAL A 154 9.78 9.72 0.66
C VAL A 154 8.78 10.81 0.30
N GLN A 155 9.20 11.88 -0.37
CA GLN A 155 8.32 12.95 -0.81
C GLN A 155 7.26 12.46 -1.81
N ALA A 156 7.64 11.58 -2.76
CA ALA A 156 6.69 10.96 -3.67
C ALA A 156 5.67 10.09 -2.92
N GLN A 157 6.11 9.31 -1.93
CA GLN A 157 5.22 8.49 -1.11
C GLN A 157 4.25 9.32 -0.26
N VAL A 158 4.75 10.36 0.43
CA VAL A 158 3.93 11.27 1.26
C VAL A 158 2.94 12.06 0.41
N ALA A 159 3.34 12.48 -0.79
CA ALA A 159 2.45 13.15 -1.73
C ALA A 159 1.49 12.18 -2.46
N PHE A 160 1.57 10.86 -2.18
CA PHE A 160 0.87 9.78 -2.89
C PHE A 160 1.03 9.88 -4.42
N GLN A 161 2.19 10.34 -4.88
CA GLN A 161 2.52 10.47 -6.29
C GLN A 161 3.40 9.32 -6.75
N ARG A 162 3.41 9.10 -8.07
CA ARG A 162 4.37 8.19 -8.69
C ARG A 162 5.79 8.63 -8.32
N ASN A 163 6.70 7.66 -8.19
CA ASN A 163 8.14 7.90 -8.03
C ASN A 163 8.65 8.80 -9.16
N PHE A 164 8.80 10.10 -8.90
CA PHE A 164 9.29 11.11 -9.83
C PHE A 164 10.43 11.88 -9.18
N CYS A 165 11.45 12.24 -9.95
CA CYS A 165 12.49 13.15 -9.48
C CYS A 165 11.94 14.58 -9.41
N ALA A 166 12.61 15.46 -8.66
CA ALA A 166 12.20 16.84 -8.43
C ALA A 166 11.88 17.58 -9.74
N ARG A 167 12.73 17.43 -10.78
CA ARG A 167 12.50 18.03 -12.10
C ARG A 167 11.18 17.56 -12.73
N CYS A 168 10.94 16.25 -12.76
CA CYS A 168 9.74 15.70 -13.37
C CYS A 168 8.49 16.01 -12.53
N PHE A 169 8.63 16.13 -11.20
CA PHE A 169 7.59 16.58 -10.30
C PHE A 169 7.19 18.03 -10.62
N ASP A 170 8.15 18.93 -10.71
CA ASP A 170 7.92 20.35 -11.02
C ASP A 170 7.26 20.52 -12.40
N GLU A 171 7.71 19.78 -13.41
CA GLU A 171 7.09 19.79 -14.74
C GLU A 171 5.62 19.34 -14.68
N VAL A 172 5.30 18.24 -14.00
CA VAL A 172 3.91 17.77 -13.84
C VAL A 172 3.07 18.77 -13.03
N PHE A 173 3.67 19.39 -12.01
CA PHE A 173 3.01 20.40 -11.19
C PHE A 173 2.69 21.68 -11.97
N LEU A 174 3.64 22.15 -12.78
CA LEU A 174 3.48 23.29 -13.68
C LEU A 174 2.47 22.98 -14.80
N GLU A 175 2.51 21.79 -15.40
CA GLU A 175 1.52 21.32 -16.38
C GLU A 175 0.10 21.35 -15.79
N ARG A 176 -0.08 20.85 -14.55
CA ARG A 176 -1.39 20.90 -13.85
C ARG A 176 -1.85 22.33 -13.58
N ARG A 177 -0.96 23.21 -13.11
CA ARG A 177 -1.30 24.63 -12.85
C ARG A 177 -1.64 25.39 -14.13
N ASN A 178 -0.93 25.09 -15.22
CA ASN A 178 -1.22 25.65 -16.54
C ASN A 178 -2.56 25.13 -17.07
N PHE A 179 -2.88 23.85 -16.88
CA PHE A 179 -4.17 23.27 -17.24
C PHE A 179 -5.34 23.95 -16.50
N GLU A 180 -5.20 24.19 -15.18
CA GLU A 180 -6.24 24.87 -14.41
C GLU A 180 -6.49 26.29 -14.91
N THR A 181 -5.42 27.03 -15.19
CA THR A 181 -5.50 28.38 -15.77
C THR A 181 -6.18 28.36 -17.14
N GLN A 182 -5.83 27.38 -18.00
CA GLN A 182 -6.46 27.23 -19.32
C GLN A 182 -7.96 26.90 -19.23
N VAL A 183 -8.37 26.04 -18.29
CA VAL A 183 -9.80 25.72 -18.09
C VAL A 183 -10.60 26.97 -17.73
N GLU A 184 -10.10 27.82 -16.82
CA GLU A 184 -10.80 29.07 -16.48
C GLU A 184 -10.82 30.07 -17.64
N ILE A 185 -9.73 30.19 -18.40
CA ILE A 185 -9.68 31.04 -19.61
C ILE A 185 -10.70 30.58 -20.67
N ASN A 186 -10.94 29.27 -20.79
CA ASN A 186 -11.83 28.72 -21.81
C ASN A 186 -13.33 28.88 -21.49
N LYS A 187 -13.70 29.24 -20.25
CA LYS A 187 -15.09 29.52 -19.84
C LYS A 187 -15.55 30.87 -20.40
N THR A 188 -15.91 30.88 -21.67
CA THR A 188 -16.22 32.10 -22.43
C THR A 188 -17.69 32.19 -22.83
N ILE A 189 -18.45 31.11 -22.70
CA ILE A 189 -19.83 31.03 -23.18
C ILE A 189 -20.78 31.19 -21.98
N GLU A 190 -21.55 32.27 -21.96
CA GLU A 190 -22.53 32.51 -20.88
C GLU A 190 -23.84 31.73 -21.10
N ALA A 191 -24.26 31.00 -20.08
CA ALA A 191 -25.58 30.36 -19.98
C ALA A 191 -26.63 31.32 -19.39
N ARG A 192 -27.91 30.96 -19.48
CA ARG A 192 -29.03 31.85 -19.06
C ARG A 192 -28.98 32.27 -17.59
N ASP A 193 -28.40 31.44 -16.73
CA ASP A 193 -28.25 31.72 -15.29
C ASP A 193 -26.95 32.47 -14.95
N GLY A 194 -26.19 32.90 -15.96
CA GLY A 194 -24.91 33.61 -15.80
C GLY A 194 -23.69 32.69 -15.67
N THR A 195 -23.86 31.36 -15.70
CA THR A 195 -22.73 30.43 -15.64
C THR A 195 -21.89 30.49 -16.92
N LEU A 196 -20.59 30.73 -16.79
CA LEU A 196 -19.64 30.66 -17.90
C LEU A 196 -19.18 29.21 -18.13
N VAL A 197 -19.48 28.66 -19.30
CA VAL A 197 -19.15 27.29 -19.70
C VAL A 197 -18.16 27.25 -20.87
N GLN A 198 -17.54 26.09 -21.09
CA GLN A 198 -16.47 25.91 -22.09
C GLN A 198 -16.97 25.55 -23.49
N SER A 199 -18.20 25.03 -23.62
CA SER A 199 -18.73 24.55 -24.90
C SER A 199 -20.23 24.82 -25.11
N LYS A 200 -20.66 24.80 -26.37
CA LYS A 200 -22.09 24.93 -26.73
C LYS A 200 -22.93 23.77 -26.17
N GLY A 201 -22.38 22.56 -26.11
CA GLY A 201 -23.08 21.39 -25.55
C GLY A 201 -23.34 21.56 -24.05
N GLU A 202 -22.34 22.00 -23.29
CA GLU A 202 -22.49 22.33 -21.87
C GLU A 202 -23.49 23.47 -21.66
N LYS A 203 -23.49 24.50 -22.53
CA LYS A 203 -24.49 25.58 -22.46
C LYS A 203 -25.92 25.01 -22.58
N CYS A 204 -26.15 24.12 -23.54
CA CYS A 204 -27.45 23.49 -23.71
C CYS A 204 -27.87 22.68 -22.46
N ILE A 205 -26.93 22.00 -21.80
CA ILE A 205 -27.18 21.29 -20.54
C ILE A 205 -27.53 22.27 -19.42
N ALA A 206 -26.69 23.28 -19.21
CA ALA A 206 -26.91 24.33 -18.21
C ALA A 206 -28.30 24.95 -18.35
N GLU A 207 -28.65 25.46 -19.54
CA GLU A 207 -29.95 26.06 -19.82
C GLU A 207 -31.13 25.11 -19.57
N ARG A 208 -30.94 23.82 -19.84
CA ARG A 208 -31.96 22.80 -19.61
C ARG A 208 -32.14 22.52 -18.12
N LEU A 209 -31.06 22.43 -17.35
CA LEU A 209 -31.10 22.29 -15.89
C LEU A 209 -31.78 23.51 -15.25
N THR A 210 -31.44 24.73 -15.69
CA THR A 210 -32.10 25.97 -15.24
C THR A 210 -33.60 25.95 -15.55
N THR A 211 -34.00 25.48 -16.75
CA THR A 211 -35.42 25.38 -17.14
C THR A 211 -36.20 24.44 -16.23
N HIS A 212 -35.57 23.35 -15.76
CA HIS A 212 -36.13 22.40 -14.81
C HIS A 212 -36.00 22.83 -13.34
N ARG A 213 -35.46 24.03 -13.08
CA ARG A 213 -35.17 24.54 -11.74
C ARG A 213 -34.27 23.59 -10.92
N LEU A 214 -33.38 22.88 -11.58
CA LEU A 214 -32.40 22.01 -10.94
C LEU A 214 -31.15 22.81 -10.58
N THR A 215 -30.81 22.86 -9.30
CA THR A 215 -29.56 23.44 -8.83
C THR A 215 -28.39 22.56 -9.27
N TYR A 216 -27.33 23.16 -9.80
CA TYR A 216 -26.11 22.45 -10.17
C TYR A 216 -24.85 23.21 -9.78
N ARG A 217 -23.74 22.48 -9.69
CA ARG A 217 -22.39 23.00 -9.59
C ARG A 217 -21.66 22.70 -10.88
N TYR A 218 -21.26 23.76 -11.60
CA TYR A 218 -20.47 23.62 -12.83
C TYR A 218 -19.01 23.39 -12.51
N ASP A 219 -18.39 22.46 -13.21
CA ASP A 219 -16.93 22.31 -13.32
C ASP A 219 -16.19 22.31 -11.95
N SER A 220 -16.85 21.72 -10.96
CA SER A 220 -16.46 21.78 -9.56
C SER A 220 -15.66 20.56 -9.15
N LYS A 221 -14.41 20.77 -8.75
CA LYS A 221 -13.51 19.72 -8.27
C LYS A 221 -14.16 18.96 -7.09
N CYS A 222 -14.27 17.65 -7.21
CA CYS A 222 -14.75 16.76 -6.14
C CYS A 222 -13.67 15.73 -5.81
N ARG A 223 -13.36 15.54 -4.53
CA ARG A 223 -12.56 14.40 -4.08
C ARG A 223 -13.48 13.19 -4.00
N ILE A 224 -13.14 12.13 -4.72
CA ILE A 224 -13.75 10.83 -4.49
C ILE A 224 -12.85 10.06 -3.49
N VAL A 225 -13.45 9.17 -2.69
CA VAL A 225 -12.72 8.44 -1.64
C VAL A 225 -11.58 7.64 -2.29
N SER A 226 -10.42 7.55 -1.63
CA SER A 226 -9.23 6.83 -2.08
C SER A 226 -8.43 7.43 -3.26
N SER A 227 -8.03 8.70 -3.11
CA SER A 227 -6.86 9.31 -3.79
C SER A 227 -7.05 9.89 -5.20
N PHE A 228 -8.25 9.86 -5.78
CA PHE A 228 -8.53 10.47 -7.10
C PHE A 228 -9.44 11.70 -7.01
N GLN A 229 -8.97 12.82 -7.56
CA GLN A 229 -9.77 14.02 -7.74
C GLN A 229 -10.44 13.99 -9.13
N ILE A 230 -11.77 14.04 -9.16
CA ILE A 230 -12.55 14.11 -10.40
C ILE A 230 -13.17 15.51 -10.52
N ARG A 231 -13.16 16.05 -11.74
CA ARG A 231 -13.80 17.32 -12.10
C ARG A 231 -14.95 16.99 -13.06
N PRO A 232 -16.20 16.82 -12.58
CA PRO A 232 -17.37 16.66 -13.43
C PRO A 232 -17.71 17.96 -14.15
N ASP A 233 -18.34 17.86 -15.33
CA ASP A 233 -18.89 19.03 -16.00
C ASP A 233 -20.03 19.63 -15.17
N PHE A 234 -20.95 18.79 -14.66
CA PHE A 234 -22.01 19.21 -13.75
C PHE A 234 -22.23 18.24 -12.60
N TYR A 235 -22.50 18.77 -11.41
CA TYR A 235 -22.97 18.00 -10.25
C TYR A 235 -24.29 18.58 -9.74
N LEU A 236 -25.30 17.73 -9.55
CA LEU A 236 -26.64 18.08 -9.08
C LEU A 236 -26.78 17.65 -7.62
N PRO A 237 -26.63 18.57 -6.65
CA PRO A 237 -26.56 18.21 -5.23
C PRO A 237 -27.85 17.57 -4.70
N GLU A 238 -29.01 17.99 -5.22
CA GLU A 238 -30.32 17.51 -4.77
C GLU A 238 -30.56 16.03 -5.09
N LEU A 239 -29.96 15.53 -6.17
CA LEU A 239 -30.13 14.15 -6.63
C LEU A 239 -28.88 13.28 -6.36
N ASP A 240 -27.77 13.92 -5.95
CA ASP A 240 -26.42 13.34 -5.89
C ASP A 240 -26.02 12.69 -7.24
N VAL A 241 -26.18 13.45 -8.33
CA VAL A 241 -25.96 12.98 -9.71
C VAL A 241 -24.89 13.82 -10.40
N TYR A 242 -24.01 13.15 -11.14
CA TYR A 242 -22.97 13.74 -11.96
C TYR A 242 -23.36 13.68 -13.44
N ILE A 243 -23.16 14.75 -14.19
CA ILE A 243 -23.39 14.80 -15.64
C ILE A 243 -22.09 15.13 -16.34
N GLU A 244 -21.82 14.41 -17.43
CA GLU A 244 -20.64 14.57 -18.28
C GLU A 244 -21.07 14.75 -19.73
N TYR A 245 -20.50 15.74 -20.42
CA TYR A 245 -20.69 15.96 -21.85
C TYR A 245 -19.50 15.42 -22.65
N TRP A 246 -19.73 14.34 -23.39
CA TRP A 246 -18.73 13.63 -24.15
C TRP A 246 -18.63 14.16 -25.59
N GLY A 247 -18.15 15.40 -25.75
CA GLY A 247 -18.24 16.16 -27.00
C GLY A 247 -17.20 15.86 -28.09
N LEU A 248 -16.16 15.07 -27.79
CA LEU A 248 -15.06 14.79 -28.74
C LEU A 248 -15.02 13.30 -29.14
N ASP A 249 -14.50 13.02 -30.33
CA ASP A 249 -14.51 11.66 -30.91
C ASP A 249 -13.11 11.04 -31.11
N THR A 250 -12.05 11.70 -30.64
CA THR A 250 -10.68 11.21 -30.84
C THR A 250 -10.39 9.94 -30.00
N PRO A 251 -9.53 9.02 -30.48
CA PRO A 251 -9.20 7.79 -29.73
C PRO A 251 -8.67 8.06 -28.32
N GLN A 252 -7.77 9.04 -28.18
CA GLN A 252 -7.19 9.44 -26.90
C GLN A 252 -8.27 9.97 -25.93
N TYR A 253 -9.22 10.75 -26.45
CA TYR A 253 -10.35 11.25 -25.66
C TYR A 253 -11.26 10.11 -25.20
N LYS A 254 -11.58 9.15 -26.08
CA LYS A 254 -12.38 7.97 -25.72
C LYS A 254 -11.74 7.14 -24.61
N MET A 255 -10.42 6.96 -24.64
CA MET A 255 -9.70 6.29 -23.56
C MET A 255 -9.85 7.03 -22.22
N ALA A 256 -9.73 8.36 -22.21
CA ALA A 256 -9.92 9.18 -21.02
C ALA A 256 -11.38 9.14 -20.51
N MET A 257 -12.36 9.20 -21.43
CA MET A 257 -13.79 9.03 -21.13
C MET A 257 -14.06 7.70 -20.43
N HIS A 258 -13.61 6.57 -21.00
CA HIS A 258 -13.81 5.26 -20.41
C HIS A 258 -13.17 5.13 -19.04
N LYS A 259 -11.97 5.69 -18.84
CA LYS A 259 -11.33 5.73 -17.52
C LYS A 259 -12.19 6.47 -16.50
N LYS A 260 -12.75 7.63 -16.86
CA LYS A 260 -13.63 8.42 -15.98
C LYS A 260 -14.92 7.67 -15.66
N GLN A 261 -15.52 6.99 -16.64
CA GLN A 261 -16.70 6.15 -16.44
C GLN A 261 -16.45 5.00 -15.45
N ILE A 262 -15.31 4.30 -15.59
CA ILE A 262 -14.90 3.23 -14.67
C ILE A 262 -14.75 3.77 -13.25
N LEU A 263 -14.14 4.94 -13.07
CA LEU A 263 -13.98 5.55 -11.74
C LEU A 263 -15.33 5.87 -11.09
N TYR A 264 -16.29 6.43 -11.84
CA TYR A 264 -17.64 6.65 -11.31
C TYR A 264 -18.33 5.34 -10.91
N GLN A 265 -18.16 4.29 -11.71
CA GLN A 265 -18.75 2.98 -11.45
C GLN A 265 -18.15 2.31 -10.20
N GLN A 266 -16.82 2.31 -10.07
CA GLN A 266 -16.10 1.73 -8.93
C GLN A 266 -16.52 2.39 -7.61
N GLU A 267 -16.79 3.69 -7.66
CA GLU A 267 -17.13 4.52 -6.50
C GLU A 267 -18.64 4.63 -6.25
N GLY A 268 -19.45 3.86 -6.99
CA GLY A 268 -20.91 3.81 -6.84
C GLY A 268 -21.62 5.14 -7.11
N LYS A 269 -21.02 6.02 -7.94
CA LYS A 269 -21.56 7.35 -8.24
C LYS A 269 -22.58 7.30 -9.37
N LYS A 270 -23.65 8.09 -9.25
CA LYS A 270 -24.70 8.20 -10.26
C LYS A 270 -24.23 9.09 -11.40
N LEU A 271 -24.00 8.49 -12.58
CA LEU A 271 -23.50 9.19 -13.76
C LEU A 271 -24.57 9.29 -14.86
N VAL A 272 -24.73 10.47 -15.44
CA VAL A 272 -25.46 10.73 -16.69
C VAL A 272 -24.49 11.17 -17.77
N SER A 273 -24.26 10.29 -18.73
CA SER A 273 -23.50 10.61 -19.95
C SER A 273 -24.38 11.32 -20.97
N VAL A 274 -23.91 12.46 -21.48
CA VAL A 274 -24.55 13.21 -22.58
C VAL A 274 -23.59 13.25 -23.76
N TYR A 275 -24.06 12.89 -24.94
CA TYR A 275 -23.30 12.89 -26.19
C TYR A 275 -23.83 13.98 -27.15
N PRO A 276 -23.07 14.39 -28.18
CA PRO A 276 -23.54 15.33 -29.20
C PRO A 276 -24.87 14.91 -29.82
N LYS A 277 -25.03 13.59 -30.06
CA LYS A 277 -26.26 13.01 -30.57
C LYS A 277 -27.44 13.12 -29.60
N ASP A 278 -27.24 13.37 -28.31
CA ASP A 278 -28.34 13.50 -27.35
C ASP A 278 -28.87 14.94 -27.29
N LEU A 279 -28.12 15.93 -27.81
CA LEU A 279 -28.47 17.35 -27.69
C LEU A 279 -29.81 17.70 -28.36
N HIS A 280 -30.15 17.05 -29.47
CA HIS A 280 -31.41 17.27 -30.18
C HIS A 280 -32.65 16.81 -29.38
N GLN A 281 -32.48 15.89 -28.43
CA GLN A 281 -33.52 15.40 -27.53
C GLN A 281 -33.11 15.53 -26.06
N LEU A 282 -32.33 16.57 -25.73
CA LEU A 282 -31.66 16.71 -24.44
C LEU A 282 -32.64 16.70 -23.26
N ASP A 283 -33.81 17.34 -23.43
CA ASP A 283 -34.86 17.37 -22.40
C ASP A 283 -35.34 15.96 -22.05
N LEU A 284 -35.68 15.17 -23.08
CA LEU A 284 -36.14 13.80 -22.92
C LEU A 284 -35.06 12.91 -22.31
N HIS A 285 -33.82 13.04 -22.79
CA HIS A 285 -32.66 12.28 -22.28
C HIS A 285 -32.42 12.56 -20.79
N LEU A 286 -32.29 13.83 -20.41
CA LEU A 286 -32.07 14.23 -19.02
C LEU A 286 -33.23 13.80 -18.13
N ARG A 287 -34.49 14.06 -18.51
CA ARG A 287 -35.64 13.64 -17.70
C ARG A 287 -35.66 12.13 -17.49
N THR A 288 -35.44 11.34 -18.55
CA THR A 288 -35.45 9.87 -18.47
C THR A 288 -34.38 9.36 -17.51
N LYS A 289 -33.16 9.90 -17.60
CA LYS A 289 -32.05 9.48 -16.75
C LYS A 289 -32.20 9.97 -15.30
N LEU A 290 -32.60 11.22 -15.10
CA LEU A 290 -32.75 11.80 -13.77
C LEU A 290 -33.93 11.18 -13.00
N ARG A 291 -34.99 10.72 -13.67
CA ARG A 291 -36.09 9.99 -13.04
C ARG A 291 -35.63 8.71 -12.32
N LEU A 292 -34.61 8.02 -12.86
CA LEU A 292 -34.00 6.86 -12.21
C LEU A 292 -33.35 7.22 -10.85
N PHE A 293 -33.06 8.50 -10.63
CA PHE A 293 -32.40 9.02 -9.45
C PHE A 293 -33.33 9.86 -8.55
N GLY A 294 -34.65 9.75 -8.76
CA GLY A 294 -35.65 10.39 -7.90
C GLY A 294 -36.13 11.76 -8.38
N PHE A 295 -35.73 12.22 -9.57
CA PHE A 295 -36.27 13.43 -10.15
C PHE A 295 -37.74 13.24 -10.55
N ARG A 296 -38.63 14.08 -10.01
CA ARG A 296 -40.07 14.06 -10.31
C ARG A 296 -40.41 15.37 -11.02
N SER A 297 -40.47 15.34 -12.36
CA SER A 297 -40.96 16.43 -13.22
C SER A 297 -41.92 15.96 -14.29
#